data_AF-A0A7J9HTW8-F1
#
_entry.id   AF-A0A7J9HTW8-F1
#
_cell.length_a   1.000
_cell.length_b   1.000
_cell.length_c   1.000
_cell.angle_alpha   90.00
_cell.angle_beta   90.00
_cell.angle_gamma   90.00
#
_symmetry.space_group_name_H-M   'P 1'
#
loop_
_entity.id
_entity.type
_entity.pdbx_description
1 polymer ?
#
loop_
_entity_poly.entity_id
_entity_poly.type
_entity_poly.pdbx_seq_one_letter_code
_entity_poly.pdbx_strand_id
1 'polypeptide(L)' 'MDHLACSSKTEQRWQCPDSSWVKINIDGSVSKNNTKVAIGGVVRNSDGEWLMGFNMVTGWMRYSRLKHERLLKG' A
#
# COMPACT_ATOMS: atom_id res chain seq x y z
N MET A 1 -20.55 -29.42 29.04
CA MET A 1 -19.41 -28.52 29.40
C MET A 1 -18.93 -28.01 28.07
N ASP A 2 -19.56 -26.92 27.66
CA ASP A 2 -19.65 -26.56 26.25
C ASP A 2 -18.50 -25.61 25.98
N HIS A 3 -17.51 -26.11 25.23
CA HIS A 3 -16.35 -25.34 24.81
C HIS A 3 -16.81 -24.32 23.77
N LEU A 4 -17.21 -23.13 24.24
CA LEU A 4 -17.31 -21.93 23.43
C LEU A 4 -15.91 -21.65 22.86
N ALA A 5 -15.66 -22.09 21.64
CA ALA A 5 -14.51 -21.65 20.88
C ALA A 5 -14.66 -20.15 20.62
N CYS A 6 -13.89 -19.35 21.34
CA CYS A 6 -13.67 -17.94 21.03
C CYS A 6 -13.13 -17.91 19.59
N SER A 7 -13.97 -17.49 18.64
CA SER A 7 -13.55 -17.24 17.26
C SER A 7 -12.53 -16.11 17.30
N SER A 8 -11.25 -16.46 17.49
CA SER A 8 -10.16 -15.50 17.50
C SER A 8 -10.14 -14.83 16.14
N LYS A 9 -10.40 -13.53 16.14
CA LYS A 9 -10.28 -12.67 14.97
C LYS A 9 -8.80 -12.76 14.55
N THR A 10 -8.47 -13.54 13.53
CA THR A 10 -7.11 -13.59 13.00
C THR A 10 -6.80 -12.21 12.43
N GLU A 11 -6.08 -11.40 13.20
CA GLU A 11 -5.58 -10.13 12.68
C GLU A 11 -4.62 -10.45 11.55
N GLN A 12 -4.97 -10.01 10.34
CA GLN A 12 -4.15 -10.17 9.15
C GLN A 12 -2.96 -9.20 9.25
N ARG A 13 -1.95 -9.61 10.01
CA ARG A 13 -0.70 -8.87 10.18
C ARG A 13 0.26 -9.23 9.07
N TRP A 14 1.12 -8.28 8.70
CA TRP A 14 2.23 -8.56 7.80
C TRP A 14 3.07 -9.71 8.36
N GLN A 15 3.34 -10.70 7.53
CA GLN A 15 4.21 -11.83 7.85
C GLN A 15 5.48 -11.73 7.00
N CYS A 16 6.61 -12.24 7.49
CA CYS A 16 7.77 -12.45 6.64
C CYS A 16 7.45 -13.45 5.51
N PRO A 17 8.12 -13.36 4.33
CA PRO A 17 8.03 -14.43 3.34
C PRO A 17 8.85 -15.65 3.79
N ASP A 18 8.67 -16.79 3.12
CA ASP A 18 9.46 -17.99 3.39
C ASP A 18 10.96 -17.79 3.11
N SER A 19 11.80 -18.66 3.66
CA SER A 19 13.25 -18.62 3.43
C SER A 19 13.58 -18.61 1.94
N SER A 20 14.62 -17.86 1.57
CA SER A 20 15.08 -17.63 0.18
C SER A 20 14.12 -16.79 -0.69
N TRP A 21 13.04 -16.25 -0.13
CA TRP A 21 12.20 -15.26 -0.80
C TRP A 21 12.48 -13.85 -0.30
N VAL A 22 12.18 -12.90 -1.19
CA VAL A 22 12.08 -11.48 -0.84
C VAL A 22 10.64 -11.02 -0.92
N LYS A 23 10.26 -10.10 -0.03
CA LYS A 23 8.96 -9.43 -0.08
C LYS A 23 9.13 -8.00 -0.59
N ILE A 24 8.41 -7.66 -1.65
CA ILE A 24 8.39 -6.33 -2.23
C ILE A 24 7.08 -5.65 -1.83
N ASN A 25 7.18 -4.57 -1.06
CA ASN A 25 6.04 -3.71 -0.74
C ASN A 25 6.11 -2.47 -1.63
N ILE A 26 5.07 -2.23 -2.42
CA ILE A 26 4.99 -1.13 -3.39
C ILE A 26 3.84 -0.20 -3.00
N ASP A 27 4.08 1.09 -3.04
CA ASP A 27 3.07 2.12 -2.85
C ASP A 27 3.17 3.22 -3.93
N GLY A 28 2.05 3.89 -4.18
CA GLY A 28 1.94 4.97 -5.16
C GLY A 28 1.51 6.28 -4.51
N SER A 29 2.05 7.39 -4.98
CA SER A 29 1.63 8.73 -4.55
C SER A 29 1.24 9.61 -5.74
N VAL A 30 0.22 10.44 -5.53
CA VAL A 30 -0.22 11.47 -6.47
C VAL A 30 -0.21 12.82 -5.76
N SER A 31 0.53 13.77 -6.30
CA SER A 31 0.54 15.13 -5.82
C SER A 31 -0.71 15.87 -6.32
N LYS A 32 -1.51 16.43 -5.42
CA LYS A 32 -2.71 17.21 -5.78
C LYS A 32 -2.36 18.53 -6.48
N ASN A 33 -1.21 19.12 -6.15
CA ASN A 33 -0.86 20.47 -6.59
C ASN A 33 -0.38 20.51 -8.04
N ASN A 34 0.30 19.45 -8.47
CA ASN A 34 0.91 19.39 -9.80
C ASN A 34 0.57 18.09 -10.52
N THR A 35 -0.35 17.28 -10.02
CA THR A 35 -0.78 16.00 -10.59
C THR A 35 0.33 14.98 -10.89
N LYS A 36 1.53 15.19 -10.35
CA LYS A 36 2.66 14.28 -10.52
C LYS A 36 2.38 12.95 -9.81
N VAL A 37 2.66 11.85 -10.49
CA VAL A 37 2.53 10.49 -9.98
C VAL A 37 3.91 9.90 -9.75
N ALA A 38 4.08 9.22 -8.62
CA ALA A 38 5.26 8.46 -8.32
C ALA A 38 4.87 7.08 -7.78
N ILE A 39 5.73 6.10 -8.02
CA ILE A 39 5.68 4.77 -7.41
C ILE A 39 6.96 4.61 -6.61
N GLY A 40 6.86 4.02 -5.43
CA GLY A 40 8.01 3.63 -4.62
C GLY A 40 7.80 2.27 -4.00
N GLY A 41 8.87 1.70 -3.49
CA GLY A 41 8.78 0.43 -2.80
C GLY A 41 10.02 0.09 -2.01
N VAL A 42 9.87 -0.96 -1.20
CA VAL A 42 10.93 -1.53 -0.37
C VAL A 42 10.98 -3.03 -0.59
N VAL A 43 12.21 -3.55 -0.66
CA VAL A 43 12.50 -4.98 -0.73
C VAL A 43 12.99 -5.42 0.64
N ARG A 44 12.41 -6.50 1.16
CA ARG A 44 12.78 -7.12 2.43
C ARG A 44 13.17 -8.58 2.24
N ASN A 45 14.13 -9.08 3.01
CA ASN A 45 14.47 -10.51 3.02
C ASN A 45 13.43 -11.33 3.82
N SER A 46 13.69 -12.64 3.96
CA SER A 46 12.88 -13.58 4.73
C SER A 46 12.88 -13.31 6.24
N ASP A 47 13.84 -12.55 6.75
CA ASP A 47 13.89 -12.13 8.16
C ASP A 47 13.15 -10.79 8.38
N GLY A 48 12.60 -10.21 7.30
CA GLY A 48 11.91 -8.92 7.32
C GLY A 48 12.84 -7.70 7.34
N GLU A 49 14.14 -7.92 7.21
CA GLU A 49 15.14 -6.86 7.14
C GLU A 49 15.03 -6.11 5.82
N TRP A 50 15.26 -4.80 5.87
CA TRP A 50 15.30 -3.96 4.68
C TRP A 50 16.58 -4.23 3.88
N LEU A 51 16.41 -4.59 2.61
CA LEU A 51 17.53 -4.77 1.68
C LEU A 51 17.78 -3.53 0.83
N MET A 52 16.71 -2.98 0.25
CA MET A 52 16.79 -1.77 -0.58
C MET A 52 15.44 -1.07 -0.72
N GLY A 53 15.48 0.20 -1.12
CA GLY A 53 14.32 0.99 -1.53
C GLY A 53 14.47 1.47 -2.97
N PHE A 54 13.35 1.72 -3.64
CA PHE A 54 13.32 2.33 -4.97
C PHE A 54 12.17 3.33 -5.07
N ASN A 55 12.32 4.31 -5.95
CA ASN A 55 11.26 5.21 -6.34
C ASN A 55 11.41 5.64 -7.79
N MET A 56 10.28 5.92 -8.43
CA MET A 56 10.21 6.37 -9.81
C MET A 56 9.04 7.32 -10.00
N VAL A 57 9.31 8.45 -10.65
CA VAL A 57 8.24 9.33 -11.16
C VAL A 57 7.70 8.69 -12.42
N THR A 58 6.43 8.29 -12.41
CA THR A 58 5.80 7.61 -13.56
C THR A 58 5.19 8.58 -14.55
N GLY A 59 4.92 9.83 -14.13
CA GLY A 59 4.45 10.88 -15.01
C GLY A 59 3.49 11.83 -14.32
N TRP A 60 2.50 12.29 -15.07
CA TRP A 60 1.51 13.27 -14.66
C TRP A 60 0.13 12.65 -14.86
N MET A 61 -0.65 12.51 -13.78
CA MET A 61 -2.05 12.13 -13.88
C MET A 61 -2.80 13.30 -14.50
N ARG A 62 -3.56 13.05 -15.56
CA ARG A 62 -4.51 14.05 -16.04
C ARG A 62 -5.75 13.98 -15.17
N TYR A 63 -5.89 14.92 -14.26
CA TYR A 63 -7.16 15.14 -13.58
C TYR A 63 -8.10 15.80 -14.58
N SER A 64 -8.88 15.02 -15.33
CA SER A 64 -10.08 15.56 -15.96
C SER A 64 -11.03 15.93 -14.84
N ARG A 65 -11.02 17.20 -14.45
CA ARG A 65 -11.91 17.82 -13.46
C ARG A 65 -13.36 17.67 -13.92
N LEU A 66 -13.97 16.52 -13.69
CA LEU A 66 -15.40 16.31 -13.87
C LEU A 66 -15.99 15.65 -12.62
N LYS A 67 -16.47 16.55 -11.76
CA LYS A 67 -17.60 16.40 -10.82
C LYS A 67 -17.38 15.48 -9.62
N HIS A 68 -17.04 16.08 -8.48
CA HIS A 68 -17.60 15.63 -7.18
C HIS A 68 -17.77 16.73 -6.12
N GLU A 69 -17.16 17.91 -6.27
CA GLU A 69 -17.42 19.05 -5.35
C GLU A 69 -18.76 19.78 -5.56
N ARG A 70 -19.67 19.27 -6.42
CA ARG A 70 -21.04 19.81 -6.54
C ARG A 70 -22.08 19.07 -5.70
N LEU A 71 -21.70 18.07 -4.90
CA LEU A 71 -22.64 17.29 -4.07
C LEU A 71 -22.58 17.59 -2.56
N LEU A 72 -21.81 18.60 -2.12
CA LEU A 72 -21.78 19.05 -0.71
C LEU A 72 -22.22 20.52 -0.54
N LYS A 73 -22.90 21.09 -1.54
CA LYS A 73 -23.61 22.38 -1.45
C LYS A 73 -25.08 22.22 -1.84
N GLY A 74 -25.70 21.13 -1.38
CA GLY A 74 -27.14 20.95 -1.33
C GLY A 74 -27.60 21.16 0.10
#